data_AF-A0A1C9TB78-F1
#
_entry.id   AF-A0A1C9TB78-F1
#
_cell.length_a   1.000
_cell.length_b   1.000
_cell.length_c   1.000
_cell.angle_alpha   90.00
_cell.angle_beta   90.00
_cell.angle_gamma   90.00
#
_symmetry.space_group_name_H-M   'P 1'
#
loop_
_entity.id
_entity.type
_entity.pdbx_description
1 polymer ?
#
loop_
_entity_poly.entity_id
_entity_poly.type
_entity_poly.pdbx_seq_one_letter_code
_entity_poly.pdbx_strand_id
1 'polypeptide(L)'
;SEAFSDFLLENPAVAKKIVEKGILASKARIAAKRAREVTRKKSGLEISNLPGKLADCSSNDPHETELFIVEGDSAGGSAKSGRNREFQAILPIRGKILNVEKASMDKILANEEIRSLFTAMGTGFGADFDVSKARYQKLVIMT
;
A
#
# COMPACT_ATOMS: atom_id res chain seq x y z
N SER A 1 7.92 -7.13 -33.77
CA SER A 1 8.88 -8.26 -33.87
C SER A 1 8.21 -9.33 -34.68
N GLU A 2 8.68 -9.56 -35.90
CA GLU A 2 8.11 -10.50 -36.87
C GLU A 2 8.16 -11.94 -36.34
N ALA A 3 9.33 -12.36 -35.84
CA ALA A 3 9.54 -13.68 -35.23
C ALA A 3 8.61 -13.99 -34.05
N PHE A 4 8.19 -12.98 -33.27
CA PHE A 4 7.22 -13.19 -32.20
C PHE A 4 5.81 -13.45 -32.75
N SER A 5 5.45 -12.78 -33.84
CA SER A 5 4.16 -12.96 -34.51
C SER A 5 4.07 -14.36 -35.11
N ASP A 6 5.14 -14.80 -35.78
CA ASP A 6 5.22 -16.14 -36.38
C ASP A 6 5.11 -17.22 -35.30
N PHE A 7 5.87 -17.08 -34.21
CA PHE A 7 5.80 -18.02 -33.08
C PHE A 7 4.38 -18.15 -32.52
N LEU A 8 3.64 -17.04 -32.37
CA LEU A 8 2.27 -17.07 -31.86
C LEU A 8 1.30 -17.76 -32.83
N LEU A 9 1.49 -17.57 -34.14
CA LEU A 9 0.67 -18.20 -35.18
C LEU A 9 0.95 -19.71 -35.30
N GLU A 10 2.22 -20.10 -35.19
CA GLU A 10 2.65 -21.50 -35.21
C GLU A 10 2.25 -22.28 -33.95
N ASN A 11 2.09 -21.58 -32.81
CA ASN A 11 1.78 -22.19 -31.51
C ASN A 11 0.47 -21.67 -30.89
N PRO A 12 -0.72 -21.93 -31.49
CA PRO A 12 -1.99 -21.33 -31.06
C PRO A 12 -2.36 -21.58 -29.60
N ALA A 13 -2.06 -22.77 -29.08
CA ALA A 13 -2.37 -23.14 -27.70
C ALA A 13 -1.52 -22.36 -26.68
N VAL A 14 -0.25 -22.09 -27.02
CA VAL A 14 0.66 -21.29 -26.18
C VAL A 14 0.31 -19.81 -26.31
N ALA A 15 0.06 -19.35 -27.55
CA ALA A 15 -0.35 -17.98 -27.83
C ALA A 15 -1.62 -17.59 -27.06
N LYS A 16 -2.63 -18.45 -27.05
CA LYS A 16 -3.87 -18.24 -26.29
C LYS A 16 -3.57 -18.02 -24.81
N LYS A 17 -2.73 -18.85 -24.19
CA LYS A 17 -2.33 -18.71 -22.77
C LYS A 17 -1.61 -17.38 -22.50
N ILE A 18 -0.71 -16.96 -23.41
CA ILE A 18 0.02 -15.68 -23.29
C ILE A 18 -0.97 -14.51 -23.34
N VAL A 19 -1.86 -14.51 -24.33
CA VAL A 19 -2.88 -13.47 -24.51
C VAL A 19 -3.84 -13.42 -23.32
N GLU A 20 -4.34 -14.57 -22.86
CA GLU A 20 -5.21 -14.65 -21.69
C GLU A 20 -4.55 -14.08 -20.43
N LYS A 21 -3.26 -14.38 -20.21
CA LYS A 21 -2.48 -13.82 -19.09
C LYS A 21 -2.35 -12.30 -19.22
N GLY A 22 -2.09 -11.79 -20.42
CA GLY A 22 -2.05 -10.36 -20.71
C GLY A 22 -3.39 -9.66 -20.47
N ILE A 23 -4.50 -10.26 -20.91
CA ILE A 23 -5.85 -9.76 -20.68
C ILE A 23 -6.18 -9.74 -19.18
N LEU A 24 -5.84 -10.80 -18.45
CA LEU A 24 -6.04 -10.86 -17.01
C LEU A 24 -5.29 -9.74 -16.28
N ALA A 25 -4.02 -9.55 -16.62
CA ALA A 25 -3.20 -8.46 -16.06
C ALA A 25 -3.76 -7.07 -16.41
N SER A 26 -4.24 -6.89 -17.66
CA SER A 26 -4.88 -5.64 -18.10
C SER A 26 -6.17 -5.36 -17.33
N LYS A 27 -7.05 -6.36 -17.16
CA LYS A 27 -8.28 -6.26 -16.37
C LYS A 27 -7.99 -5.91 -14.91
N ALA A 28 -7.01 -6.58 -14.29
CA ALA A 28 -6.58 -6.27 -12.92
C ALA A 28 -6.07 -4.82 -12.80
N ARG A 29 -5.30 -4.35 -13.79
CA ARG A 29 -4.81 -2.96 -13.83
C ARG A 29 -5.96 -1.95 -13.94
N ILE A 30 -6.94 -2.19 -14.82
CA ILE A 30 -8.10 -1.33 -15.00
C ILE A 30 -8.98 -1.33 -13.74
N ALA A 31 -9.20 -2.50 -13.12
CA ALA A 31 -9.96 -2.62 -11.87
C ALA A 31 -9.28 -1.84 -10.74
N ALA A 32 -7.97 -2.01 -10.57
CA ALA A 32 -7.19 -1.22 -9.60
C ALA A 32 -7.28 0.28 -9.89
N LYS A 33 -7.18 0.71 -11.15
CA LYS A 33 -7.35 2.12 -11.54
C LYS A 33 -8.75 2.66 -11.19
N ARG A 34 -9.81 1.89 -11.45
CA ARG A 34 -11.20 2.27 -11.09
C ARG A 34 -11.39 2.33 -9.57
N ALA A 35 -10.90 1.35 -8.82
CA ALA A 35 -10.94 1.37 -7.36
C ALA A 35 -10.23 2.62 -6.81
N ARG A 36 -9.06 2.96 -7.37
CA ARG A 36 -8.32 4.19 -7.06
C ARG A 36 -9.12 5.45 -7.40
N GLU A 37 -9.72 5.56 -8.58
CA GLU A 37 -10.55 6.71 -8.97
C GLU A 37 -11.76 6.91 -8.07
N VAL A 38 -12.40 5.84 -7.61
CA VAL A 38 -13.49 5.89 -6.63
C VAL A 38 -12.99 6.41 -5.27
N THR A 39 -11.78 6.01 -4.87
CA THR A 39 -11.17 6.48 -3.61
C THR A 39 -10.73 7.95 -3.72
N ARG A 40 -10.24 8.38 -4.89
CA ARG A 40 -9.80 9.75 -5.19
C ARG A 40 -10.97 10.72 -5.38
N LYS A 41 -12.08 10.31 -6.02
CA LYS A 41 -13.28 11.15 -6.15
C LYS A 41 -13.99 11.39 -4.82
N LYS A 42 -13.86 10.46 -3.86
CA LYS A 42 -14.31 10.67 -2.48
C LYS A 42 -13.41 11.60 -1.66
N SER A 43 -12.24 12.01 -2.18
CA SER A 43 -11.28 12.88 -1.48
C SER A 43 -11.53 14.38 -1.62
N GLY A 44 -12.62 14.81 -2.27
CA GLY A 44 -12.95 16.23 -2.45
C GLY A 44 -13.28 16.98 -1.16
N LEU A 45 -13.54 16.26 -0.06
CA LEU A 45 -13.65 16.77 1.30
C LEU A 45 -12.96 15.74 2.19
N GLU A 46 -11.93 16.17 2.92
CA GLU A 46 -11.15 15.38 3.88
C GLU A 46 -10.16 14.38 3.23
N ILE A 47 -8.91 14.81 3.14
CA ILE A 47 -7.76 13.92 3.38
C ILE A 47 -8.06 13.25 4.71
N SER A 48 -8.60 12.03 4.70
CA SER A 48 -8.77 11.29 5.93
C SER A 48 -7.37 10.94 6.43
N ASN A 49 -6.79 11.85 7.22
CA ASN A 49 -6.00 11.48 8.38
C ASN A 49 -6.63 10.20 8.91
N LEU A 50 -5.86 9.12 9.08
CA LEU A 50 -6.35 7.91 9.73
C LEU A 50 -6.97 8.30 11.09
N PRO A 51 -8.30 8.56 11.23
CA PRO A 51 -8.80 9.28 12.38
C PRO A 51 -8.71 8.33 13.57
N GLY A 52 -7.80 8.63 14.50
CA GLY A 52 -7.60 7.86 15.72
C GLY A 52 -6.65 6.67 15.63
N LYS A 53 -6.16 6.25 14.45
CA LYS A 53 -5.23 5.11 14.34
C LYS A 53 -3.76 5.54 14.24
N LEU A 54 -3.42 6.45 13.33
CA LEU A 54 -2.06 7.00 13.25
C LEU A 54 -1.90 8.10 14.29
N ALA A 55 -0.97 7.91 15.23
CA ALA A 55 -0.45 9.04 16.00
C ALA A 55 0.69 9.64 15.18
N ASP A 56 0.46 10.77 14.52
CA ASP A 56 1.46 11.40 13.65
C ASP A 56 2.52 12.19 14.46
N CYS A 57 3.64 12.54 13.84
CA CYS A 57 4.63 13.47 14.37
C CYS A 57 4.37 14.92 13.89
N SER A 58 5.00 15.92 14.49
CA SER A 58 4.81 17.32 14.08
C SER A 58 5.77 17.78 12.99
N SER A 59 6.92 17.13 12.83
CA SER A 59 7.86 17.44 11.75
C SER A 59 7.32 17.00 10.39
N ASN A 60 7.64 17.80 9.38
CA ASN A 60 7.35 17.52 7.97
C ASN A 60 8.59 17.16 7.18
N ASP A 61 9.78 17.15 7.79
CA ASP A 61 11.02 16.74 7.12
C ASP A 61 11.14 15.20 7.13
N PRO A 62 11.01 14.53 5.97
CA PRO A 62 11.07 13.06 5.93
C PRO A 62 12.40 12.49 6.42
N HIS A 63 13.50 13.26 6.34
CA HIS A 63 14.84 12.77 6.66
C HIS A 63 15.06 12.48 8.15
N GLU A 64 14.34 13.18 9.02
CA GLU A 64 14.41 12.98 10.46
C GLU A 64 13.26 12.14 11.01
N THR A 65 12.16 12.01 10.27
CA THR A 65 10.96 11.36 10.77
C THR A 65 11.02 9.84 10.72
N GLU A 66 10.39 9.23 11.73
CA GLU A 66 10.39 7.81 12.00
C GLU A 66 8.95 7.31 12.16
N LEU A 67 8.62 6.19 11.53
CA LEU A 67 7.34 5.50 11.74
C LEU A 67 7.57 4.18 12.49
N PHE A 68 7.03 4.09 13.70
CA PHE A 68 7.00 2.88 14.50
C PHE A 68 5.69 2.12 14.24
N ILE A 69 5.83 0.87 13.78
CA ILE A 69 4.72 -0.06 13.60
C ILE A 69 4.70 -0.99 14.80
N VAL A 70 3.58 -1.00 15.53
CA VAL A 70 3.46 -1.72 16.81
C VAL A 70 2.31 -2.72 16.80
N GLU A 71 2.45 -3.80 17.56
CA GLU A 71 1.39 -4.79 17.71
C GLU A 71 0.34 -4.36 18.74
N GLY A 72 -0.86 -4.04 18.27
CA GLY A 72 -2.04 -3.77 19.08
C GLY A 72 -2.09 -2.38 19.73
N ASP A 73 -3.28 -2.04 20.23
CA ASP A 73 -3.55 -0.72 20.82
C ASP A 73 -2.86 -0.52 22.18
N SER A 74 -2.59 -1.62 22.91
CA SER A 74 -1.90 -1.56 24.20
C SER A 74 -0.45 -1.10 24.03
N ALA A 75 0.31 -1.76 23.14
CA ALA A 75 1.66 -1.30 22.79
C ALA A 75 1.61 0.07 22.11
N GLY A 76 0.58 0.33 21.29
CA GLY A 76 0.31 1.65 20.71
C GLY A 76 0.17 2.77 21.73
N GLY A 77 -0.55 2.55 22.84
CA GLY A 77 -0.70 3.52 23.91
C GLY A 77 0.61 3.83 24.63
N SER A 78 1.38 2.79 24.94
CA SER A 78 2.70 2.92 25.57
C SER A 78 3.70 3.65 24.67
N ALA A 79 3.79 3.23 23.40
CA ALA A 79 4.66 3.85 22.41
C ALA A 79 4.27 5.30 22.14
N LYS A 80 2.97 5.60 22.03
CA LYS A 80 2.47 6.97 21.84
C LYS A 80 2.85 7.89 23.00
N SER A 81 2.84 7.38 24.23
CA SER A 81 3.16 8.16 25.42
C SER A 81 4.67 8.36 25.61
N GLY A 82 5.49 7.38 25.20
CA GLY A 82 6.94 7.40 25.36
C GLY A 82 7.74 8.02 24.21
N ARG A 83 7.10 8.29 23.06
CA ARG A 83 7.79 8.82 21.87
C ARG A 83 8.19 10.29 22.00
N ASN A 84 9.17 10.70 21.21
CA ASN A 84 9.31 12.10 20.86
C ASN A 84 8.30 12.46 19.76
N ARG A 85 7.25 13.22 20.13
CA ARG A 85 6.19 13.65 19.20
C ARG A 85 6.68 14.51 18.03
N GLU A 86 7.89 15.06 18.13
CA GLU A 86 8.46 15.92 17.10
C GLU A 86 8.73 15.15 15.81
N PHE A 87 9.39 13.99 15.90
CA PHE A 87 9.82 13.21 14.73
C PHE A 87 9.33 11.76 14.71
N GLN A 88 8.71 11.25 15.78
CA GLN A 88 8.28 9.84 15.85
C GLN A 88 6.77 9.69 15.72
N ALA A 89 6.32 8.96 14.70
CA ALA A 89 4.95 8.54 14.47
C ALA A 89 4.71 7.10 14.93
N ILE A 90 3.51 6.80 15.43
CA ILE A 90 3.12 5.46 15.89
C ILE A 90 1.90 4.98 15.09
N LEU A 91 2.03 3.79 14.49
CA LEU A 91 0.94 3.09 13.81
C LEU A 91 0.71 1.71 14.47
N PRO A 92 -0.34 1.57 15.30
CA PRO A 92 -0.74 0.28 15.83
C PRO A 92 -1.43 -0.56 14.74
N ILE A 93 -1.04 -1.82 14.65
CA ILE A 93 -1.66 -2.84 13.80
C ILE A 93 -2.36 -3.85 14.68
N ARG A 94 -3.61 -4.19 14.34
CA ARG A 94 -4.41 -5.15 15.12
C ARG A 94 -4.41 -6.52 14.47
N GLY A 95 -4.08 -7.53 15.27
CA GLY A 95 -4.12 -8.92 14.84
C GLY A 95 -3.08 -9.25 13.76
N LYS A 96 -3.23 -10.42 13.14
CA LYS A 96 -2.33 -10.88 12.10
C LYS A 96 -2.64 -10.21 10.77
N ILE A 97 -1.63 -9.61 10.14
CA ILE A 97 -1.75 -9.03 8.80
C ILE A 97 -2.11 -10.13 7.80
N LEU A 98 -2.96 -9.80 6.83
CA LEU A 98 -3.33 -10.69 5.73
C LEU A 98 -2.08 -11.19 5.00
N ASN A 99 -2.00 -12.50 4.78
CA ASN A 99 -0.95 -13.06 3.93
C ASN A 99 -1.17 -12.62 2.47
N VAL A 100 -0.31 -11.71 2.02
CA VAL A 100 -0.39 -11.09 0.68
C VAL A 100 0.07 -12.01 -0.45
N GLU A 101 0.90 -13.04 -0.17
CA GLU A 101 1.40 -13.98 -1.18
C GLU A 101 0.25 -14.83 -1.77
N LYS A 102 -0.74 -15.16 -0.94
CA LYS A 102 -1.91 -15.98 -1.33
C LYS A 102 -3.15 -15.16 -1.67
N ALA A 103 -3.11 -13.84 -1.49
CA ALA A 103 -4.26 -12.96 -1.64
C ALA A 103 -4.28 -12.25 -3.00
N SER A 104 -5.48 -12.09 -3.58
CA SER A 104 -5.66 -11.25 -4.77
C SER A 104 -5.49 -9.76 -4.41
N MET A 105 -5.14 -8.94 -5.40
CA MET A 105 -5.00 -7.49 -5.21
C MET A 105 -6.26 -6.85 -4.61
N ASP A 106 -7.45 -7.30 -5.02
CA ASP A 106 -8.71 -6.80 -4.47
C ASP A 106 -8.84 -7.08 -2.97
N LYS A 107 -8.41 -8.27 -2.50
CA LYS A 107 -8.41 -8.62 -1.08
C LYS A 107 -7.38 -7.80 -0.29
N ILE A 108 -6.21 -7.55 -0.88
CA ILE A 108 -5.16 -6.72 -0.29
C ILE A 108 -5.67 -5.28 -0.08
N LEU A 109 -6.29 -4.69 -1.09
CA LEU A 109 -6.84 -3.33 -1.02
C LEU A 109 -8.08 -3.24 -0.14
N ALA A 110 -8.84 -4.33 0.00
CA ALA A 110 -9.96 -4.41 0.93
C ALA A 110 -9.53 -4.54 2.40
N ASN A 111 -8.27 -4.87 2.69
CA ASN A 111 -7.76 -4.99 4.06
C ASN A 111 -7.43 -3.62 4.69
N GLU A 112 -8.01 -3.35 5.86
CA GLU A 112 -7.84 -2.07 6.58
C GLU A 112 -6.42 -1.82 7.08
N GLU A 113 -5.73 -2.85 7.58
CA GLU A 113 -4.35 -2.74 8.07
C GLU A 113 -3.39 -2.35 6.95
N ILE A 114 -3.51 -3.03 5.80
CA ILE A 114 -2.70 -2.73 4.62
C ILE A 114 -3.01 -1.34 4.05
N ARG A 115 -4.29 -0.94 4.00
CA ARG A 115 -4.63 0.43 3.61
C ARG A 115 -4.03 1.47 4.56
N SER A 116 -4.08 1.20 5.86
CA SER A 116 -3.50 2.09 6.88
C SER A 116 -2.00 2.27 6.66
N LEU A 117 -1.29 1.18 6.33
CA LEU A 117 0.13 1.20 5.99
C LEU A 117 0.41 2.06 4.74
N PHE A 118 -0.34 1.87 3.66
CA PHE A 118 -0.17 2.69 2.44
C PHE A 118 -0.42 4.17 2.69
N THR A 119 -1.47 4.50 3.45
CA THR A 119 -1.80 5.88 3.80
C THR A 119 -0.73 6.50 4.69
N ALA A 120 -0.21 5.77 5.68
CA ALA A 120 0.84 6.26 6.57
C ALA A 120 2.15 6.51 5.80
N MET A 121 2.59 5.55 4.98
CA MET A 121 3.85 5.67 4.24
C MET A 121 3.81 6.75 3.15
N GLY A 122 2.66 6.98 2.51
CA GLY A 122 2.50 8.01 1.48
C GLY A 122 3.15 7.68 0.13
N THR A 123 3.79 6.53 0.00
CA THR A 123 4.52 6.10 -1.21
C THR A 123 3.64 5.61 -2.35
N GLY A 124 2.33 5.43 -2.13
CA GLY A 124 1.47 4.73 -3.08
C GLY A 124 1.76 3.22 -3.13
N PHE A 125 1.19 2.52 -4.13
CA PHE A 125 1.31 1.06 -4.27
C PHE A 125 1.27 0.59 -5.73
N GLY A 126 1.90 -0.56 -6.01
CA GLY A 126 1.93 -1.18 -7.33
C GLY A 126 2.59 -0.26 -8.36
N ALA A 127 1.91 0.00 -9.49
CA ALA A 127 2.44 0.84 -10.56
C ALA A 127 2.59 2.34 -10.20
N ASP A 128 1.94 2.79 -9.11
CA ASP A 128 2.01 4.19 -8.65
C ASP A 128 2.97 4.33 -7.46
N PHE A 129 3.71 3.27 -7.13
CA PHE A 129 4.67 3.29 -6.04
C PHE A 129 5.85 4.21 -6.37
N ASP A 130 6.12 5.12 -5.46
CA ASP A 130 7.21 6.08 -5.55
C ASP A 130 7.82 6.28 -4.16
N VAL A 131 9.02 5.74 -3.98
CA VAL A 131 9.76 5.82 -2.71
C VAL A 131 10.15 7.26 -2.36
N SER A 132 10.29 8.15 -3.36
CA SER A 132 10.62 9.55 -3.11
C SER A 132 9.51 10.30 -2.39
N LYS A 133 8.28 9.77 -2.41
CA LYS A 133 7.12 10.31 -1.67
C LYS A 133 6.99 9.77 -0.25
N ALA A 134 7.95 8.98 0.23
CA ALA A 134 7.91 8.44 1.59
C ALA A 134 7.86 9.57 2.62
N ARG A 135 6.85 9.53 3.50
CA ARG A 135 6.69 10.51 4.59
C ARG A 135 7.68 10.32 5.74
N TYR A 136 8.20 9.11 5.89
CA TYR A 136 9.12 8.72 6.95
C TYR A 136 10.30 7.98 6.31
N GLN A 137 11.54 8.46 6.52
CA GLN A 137 12.74 7.80 5.99
C GLN A 137 13.21 6.64 6.86
N LYS A 138 12.69 6.52 8.09
CA LYS A 138 12.93 5.38 8.96
C LYS A 138 11.62 4.68 9.29
N LEU A 139 11.60 3.37 9.05
CA LEU A 139 10.52 2.47 9.42
C LEU A 139 11.04 1.51 10.48
N VAL A 140 10.41 1.52 11.65
CA VAL A 140 10.78 0.66 12.78
C VAL A 140 9.65 -0.32 13.02
N ILE A 141 9.94 -1.60 12.88
CA ILE A 141 9.01 -2.67 13.25
C ILE A 141 9.29 -3.01 14.70
N MET A 142 8.34 -2.69 15.58
CA MET A 142 8.44 -2.91 17.01
C MET A 142 7.40 -3.97 17.41
N THR A 143 7.86 -5.21 17.40
CA THR A 143 7.09 -6.44 17.73
C THR A 143 7.68 -7.13 18.94
#